data_AF-A0A538HPF9-F1
#
_entry.id   AF-A0A538HPF9-F1
#
_cell.length_a   1.000
_cell.length_b   1.000
_cell.length_c   1.000
_cell.angle_alpha   90.00
_cell.angle_beta   90.00
_cell.angle_gamma   90.00
#
_symmetry.space_group_name_H-M   'P 1'
#
loop_
_entity.id
_entity.type
_entity.pdbx_description
1 polymer ?
#
loop_
_entity_poly.entity_id
_entity_poly.type
_entity_poly.pdbx_seq_one_letter_code
_entity_poly.pdbx_strand_id
1 'polypeptide(L)'
;MKIPPARIVFSGDDRREILALIDESLRSGALTLGPRTRTFEDAFARRHDVEHAVAVASGTAALEIVFRCLDVAGGEVVVPANTFYATAGAVVHAGGTPRFADIDVATLALSPATIETALTERTRAVVLVHIGGLITPAVGAIARLCGERGIALVEDAAHAHGSSFDGRMAGTFGRAATFSFYPTKVLTSGEGGMIVTADPEIAERARVFRDQGKAGFVGGAHIELGYAWRMSELHAAVGLIHLRRLDEFIARRTEIAHLYDDAFHNVDGIAPLTIP
;
A
#
# COMPACT_ATOMS: atom_id res chain seq x y z
N MET A 1 -18.39 -21.09 21.31
CA MET A 1 -18.50 -19.86 20.50
C MET A 1 -17.48 -19.92 19.38
N LYS A 2 -17.85 -19.64 18.12
CA LYS A 2 -16.91 -19.64 16.97
C LYS A 2 -16.61 -18.18 16.61
N ILE A 3 -15.41 -17.69 16.94
CA ILE A 3 -14.97 -16.32 16.61
C ILE A 3 -14.17 -16.38 15.29
N PRO A 4 -14.59 -15.67 14.23
CA PRO A 4 -13.81 -15.60 13.00
C PRO A 4 -12.56 -14.71 13.19
N PRO A 5 -11.44 -14.99 12.49
CA PRO A 5 -10.20 -14.21 12.62
C PRO A 5 -10.33 -12.78 12.07
N ALA A 6 -11.26 -12.54 11.14
CA ALA A 6 -11.58 -11.23 10.60
C ALA A 6 -13.09 -11.08 10.38
N ARG A 7 -13.60 -9.86 10.55
CA ARG A 7 -15.00 -9.53 10.26
C ARG A 7 -15.06 -8.22 9.47
N ILE A 8 -15.50 -8.32 8.23
CA ILE A 8 -15.70 -7.19 7.32
C ILE A 8 -17.10 -6.65 7.57
N VAL A 9 -17.23 -5.32 7.70
CA VAL A 9 -18.48 -4.69 8.15
C VAL A 9 -18.99 -3.70 7.10
N PHE A 10 -20.13 -4.03 6.50
CA PHE A 10 -20.93 -3.13 5.67
C PHE A 10 -22.25 -2.85 6.37
N SER A 11 -22.46 -1.60 6.80
CA SER A 11 -23.72 -1.17 7.42
C SER A 11 -24.88 -1.26 6.42
N GLY A 12 -26.12 -1.15 6.89
CA GLY A 12 -27.28 -1.08 6.00
C GLY A 12 -27.19 0.11 5.04
N ASP A 13 -26.61 1.22 5.50
CA ASP A 13 -26.48 2.47 4.75
C ASP A 13 -25.35 2.36 3.74
N ASP A 14 -24.21 1.77 4.13
CA ASP A 14 -23.08 1.48 3.23
C ASP A 14 -23.57 0.66 2.04
N ARG A 15 -24.33 -0.42 2.29
CA ARG A 15 -24.84 -1.27 1.21
C ARG A 15 -25.74 -0.50 0.25
N ARG A 16 -26.62 0.36 0.76
CA ARG A 16 -27.50 1.18 -0.10
C ARG A 16 -26.70 2.15 -0.95
N GLU A 17 -25.74 2.85 -0.35
CA GLU A 17 -24.91 3.83 -1.06
C GLU A 17 -23.99 3.15 -2.10
N ILE A 18 -23.33 2.06 -1.74
CA ILE A 18 -22.51 1.26 -2.67
C ILE A 18 -23.35 0.81 -3.87
N LEU A 19 -24.55 0.26 -3.63
CA LEU A 19 -25.42 -0.21 -4.71
C LEU A 19 -25.87 0.93 -5.63
N ALA A 20 -26.15 2.12 -5.09
CA ALA A 20 -26.48 3.29 -5.89
C ALA A 20 -25.30 3.72 -6.79
N LEU A 21 -24.08 3.77 -6.24
CA LEU A 21 -22.87 4.10 -7.00
C LEU A 21 -22.58 3.07 -8.11
N ILE A 22 -22.83 1.79 -7.82
CA ILE A 22 -22.69 0.71 -8.81
C ILE A 22 -23.76 0.85 -9.91
N ASP A 23 -25.02 1.12 -9.57
CA ASP A 23 -26.09 1.34 -10.56
C ASP A 23 -25.73 2.49 -11.52
N GLU A 24 -25.19 3.59 -11.01
CA GLU A 24 -24.72 4.71 -11.83
C GLU A 24 -23.60 4.30 -12.81
N SER A 25 -22.63 3.49 -12.37
CA SER A 25 -21.59 2.94 -13.25
C SER A 25 -22.17 2.02 -14.32
N LEU A 26 -23.13 1.18 -13.97
CA LEU A 26 -23.81 0.29 -14.92
C LEU A 26 -24.63 1.06 -15.95
N ARG A 27 -25.37 2.10 -15.52
CA ARG A 27 -26.17 2.96 -16.39
C ARG A 27 -25.33 3.81 -17.34
N SER A 28 -24.18 4.29 -16.89
CA SER A 28 -23.27 5.09 -17.71
C SER A 28 -22.40 4.25 -18.65
N GLY A 29 -22.22 2.95 -18.36
CA GLY A 29 -21.31 2.07 -19.07
C GLY A 29 -19.82 2.28 -18.76
N ALA A 30 -19.48 3.23 -17.88
CA ALA A 30 -18.12 3.43 -17.40
C ALA A 30 -17.84 2.42 -16.28
N LEU A 31 -17.07 1.36 -16.58
CA LEU A 31 -16.79 0.25 -15.66
C LEU A 31 -15.33 0.18 -15.18
N THR A 32 -14.43 0.94 -15.79
CA THR A 32 -13.01 1.06 -15.41
C THR A 32 -12.49 2.44 -15.82
N LEU A 33 -11.50 2.97 -15.10
CA LEU A 33 -10.92 4.30 -15.38
C LEU A 33 -11.99 5.42 -15.48
N GLY A 34 -13.07 5.26 -14.72
CA GLY A 34 -14.22 6.16 -14.75
C GLY A 34 -14.22 7.15 -13.58
N PRO A 35 -15.35 7.86 -13.37
CA PRO A 35 -15.49 8.86 -12.31
C PRO A 35 -15.29 8.33 -10.89
N ARG A 36 -15.69 7.08 -10.60
CA ARG A 36 -15.58 6.49 -9.24
C ARG A 36 -14.13 6.22 -8.88
N THR A 37 -13.35 5.66 -9.82
CA THR A 37 -11.91 5.47 -9.66
C THR A 37 -11.21 6.81 -9.42
N ARG A 38 -11.52 7.84 -10.22
CA ARG A 38 -10.95 9.19 -10.02
C ARG A 38 -11.30 9.77 -8.66
N THR A 39 -12.57 9.69 -8.26
CA THR A 39 -13.02 10.18 -6.95
C THR A 39 -12.31 9.44 -5.82
N PHE A 40 -12.08 8.14 -5.97
CA PHE A 40 -11.37 7.33 -4.98
C PHE A 40 -9.89 7.71 -4.87
N GLU A 41 -9.22 7.89 -6.02
CA GLU A 41 -7.85 8.40 -6.08
C GLU A 41 -7.75 9.76 -5.35
N ASP A 42 -8.61 10.72 -5.71
CA ASP A 42 -8.59 12.06 -5.11
C ASP A 42 -8.85 12.03 -3.60
N ALA A 43 -9.82 11.21 -3.17
CA ALA A 43 -10.14 11.07 -1.74
C ALA A 43 -8.99 10.40 -0.97
N PHE A 44 -8.34 9.40 -1.57
CA PHE A 44 -7.23 8.70 -0.94
C PHE A 44 -5.97 9.58 -0.86
N ALA A 45 -5.69 10.35 -1.92
CA ALA A 45 -4.63 11.34 -1.96
C ALA A 45 -4.79 12.39 -0.86
N ARG A 46 -6.00 12.98 -0.75
CA ARG A 46 -6.33 13.90 0.34
C ARG A 46 -6.20 13.26 1.72
N ARG A 47 -6.62 12.00 1.88
CA ARG A 47 -6.56 11.32 3.19
C ARG A 47 -5.13 11.09 3.67
N HIS A 48 -4.17 10.94 2.76
CA HIS A 48 -2.76 10.66 3.07
C HIS A 48 -1.83 11.87 2.89
N ASP A 49 -2.38 13.03 2.54
CA ASP A 49 -1.63 14.27 2.27
C ASP A 49 -0.53 14.09 1.20
N VAL A 50 -0.93 13.54 0.05
CA VAL A 50 -0.06 13.28 -1.11
C VAL A 50 -0.64 13.89 -2.38
N GLU A 51 0.22 14.25 -3.32
CA GLU A 51 -0.21 14.88 -4.58
C GLU A 51 -0.88 13.91 -5.55
N HIS A 52 -0.44 12.65 -5.55
CA HIS A 52 -0.90 11.66 -6.50
C HIS A 52 -1.30 10.35 -5.84
N ALA A 53 -2.47 9.84 -6.26
CA ALA A 53 -2.91 8.49 -5.99
C ALA A 53 -3.34 7.82 -7.31
N VAL A 54 -2.96 6.56 -7.48
CA VAL A 54 -3.18 5.77 -8.70
C VAL A 54 -3.76 4.41 -8.33
N ALA A 55 -5.06 4.22 -8.58
CA ALA A 55 -5.79 3.02 -8.21
C ALA A 55 -5.54 1.87 -9.19
N VAL A 56 -5.18 0.70 -8.67
CA VAL A 56 -4.77 -0.48 -9.46
C VAL A 56 -5.49 -1.75 -8.98
N ALA A 57 -5.32 -2.83 -9.72
CA ALA A 57 -6.07 -4.07 -9.51
C ALA A 57 -5.75 -4.80 -8.19
N SER A 58 -4.55 -4.61 -7.62
CA SER A 58 -4.16 -5.23 -6.35
C SER A 58 -2.96 -4.51 -5.72
N GLY A 59 -2.69 -4.78 -4.44
CA GLY A 59 -1.46 -4.30 -3.79
C GLY A 59 -0.18 -4.86 -4.43
N THR A 60 -0.22 -6.10 -4.93
CA THR A 60 0.91 -6.69 -5.68
C THR A 60 1.17 -5.95 -6.98
N ALA A 61 0.12 -5.60 -7.73
CA ALA A 61 0.24 -4.80 -8.95
C ALA A 61 0.80 -3.41 -8.63
N ALA A 62 0.38 -2.80 -7.50
CA ALA A 62 0.92 -1.51 -7.06
C ALA A 62 2.44 -1.58 -6.82
N LEU A 63 2.91 -2.60 -6.09
CA LEU A 63 4.33 -2.83 -5.84
C LEU A 63 5.12 -3.02 -7.13
N GLU A 64 4.64 -3.89 -8.01
CA GLU A 64 5.34 -4.19 -9.27
C GLU A 64 5.44 -2.96 -10.17
N ILE A 65 4.35 -2.18 -10.30
CA ILE A 65 4.35 -0.93 -11.05
C ILE A 65 5.38 0.05 -10.48
N VAL A 66 5.43 0.23 -9.15
CA VAL A 66 6.41 1.13 -8.52
C VAL A 66 7.84 0.68 -8.82
N PHE A 67 8.12 -0.62 -8.72
CA PHE A 67 9.45 -1.16 -9.04
C PHE A 67 9.82 -0.99 -10.51
N ARG A 68 8.86 -1.12 -11.44
CA ARG A 68 9.07 -0.81 -12.86
C ARG A 68 9.32 0.68 -13.08
N CYS A 69 8.59 1.57 -12.39
CA CYS A 69 8.83 3.02 -12.46
C CYS A 69 10.20 3.43 -11.90
N LEU A 70 10.77 2.64 -10.99
CA LEU A 70 12.11 2.84 -10.43
C LEU A 70 13.20 2.10 -11.22
N ASP A 71 12.84 1.48 -12.34
CA ASP A 71 13.73 0.75 -13.26
C ASP A 71 14.66 -0.25 -12.52
N VAL A 72 14.09 -1.03 -11.59
CA VAL A 72 14.86 -1.98 -10.77
C VAL A 72 15.36 -3.20 -11.53
N ALA A 73 14.96 -3.38 -12.80
CA ALA A 73 15.31 -4.53 -13.62
C ALA A 73 16.83 -4.73 -13.71
N GLY A 74 17.31 -5.95 -13.44
CA GLY A 74 18.74 -6.27 -13.37
C GLY A 74 19.46 -5.78 -12.11
N GLY A 75 18.80 -4.98 -11.28
CA GLY A 75 19.29 -4.51 -9.97
C GLY A 75 18.76 -5.32 -8.79
N GLU A 76 19.03 -4.83 -7.59
CA GLU A 76 18.63 -5.43 -6.33
C GLU A 76 17.64 -4.54 -5.57
N VAL A 77 16.69 -5.15 -4.88
CA VAL A 77 15.78 -4.48 -3.96
C VAL A 77 15.90 -5.13 -2.59
N VAL A 78 16.22 -4.34 -1.56
CA VAL A 78 16.24 -4.84 -0.19
C VAL A 78 14.81 -4.99 0.32
N VAL A 79 14.47 -6.19 0.80
CA VAL A 79 13.12 -6.55 1.26
C VAL A 79 13.24 -7.19 2.66
N PRO A 80 12.30 -6.93 3.60
CA PRO A 80 12.33 -7.63 4.89
C PRO A 80 12.17 -9.15 4.70
N ALA A 81 12.95 -9.93 5.44
CA ALA A 81 12.81 -11.39 5.47
C ALA A 81 11.43 -11.81 6.03
N ASN A 82 10.88 -11.03 6.96
CA ASN A 82 9.54 -11.21 7.50
C ASN A 82 8.54 -10.22 6.88
N THR A 83 7.96 -10.61 5.74
CA THR A 83 6.87 -9.89 5.07
C THR A 83 5.98 -10.86 4.29
N PHE A 84 4.91 -10.37 3.69
CA PHE A 84 4.09 -11.16 2.78
C PHE A 84 4.81 -11.38 1.43
N TYR A 85 4.62 -12.56 0.83
CA TYR A 85 5.26 -12.95 -0.44
C TYR A 85 5.18 -11.87 -1.54
N ALA A 86 4.07 -11.15 -1.64
CA ALA A 86 3.87 -10.15 -2.68
C ALA A 86 4.98 -9.08 -2.73
N THR A 87 5.56 -8.70 -1.58
CA THR A 87 6.63 -7.71 -1.52
C THR A 87 7.86 -8.17 -2.30
N ALA A 88 8.33 -9.41 -2.08
CA ALA A 88 9.47 -9.97 -2.80
C ALA A 88 9.09 -10.45 -4.22
N GLY A 89 7.90 -11.01 -4.39
CA GLY A 89 7.41 -11.48 -5.69
C GLY A 89 7.30 -10.34 -6.72
N ALA A 90 6.81 -9.17 -6.29
CA ALA A 90 6.73 -7.99 -7.15
C ALA A 90 8.10 -7.50 -7.64
N VAL A 91 9.15 -7.62 -6.82
CA VAL A 91 10.54 -7.33 -7.24
C VAL A 91 10.94 -8.25 -8.39
N VAL A 92 10.71 -9.56 -8.24
CA VAL A 92 11.04 -10.55 -9.27
C VAL A 92 10.25 -10.29 -10.56
N HIS A 93 8.95 -10.00 -10.46
CA HIS A 93 8.11 -9.71 -11.63
C HIS A 93 8.48 -8.41 -12.34
N ALA A 94 9.04 -7.43 -11.62
CA ALA A 94 9.66 -6.23 -12.20
C ALA A 94 11.06 -6.47 -12.79
N GLY A 95 11.58 -7.71 -12.76
CA GLY A 95 12.89 -8.07 -13.29
C GLY A 95 14.07 -7.78 -12.34
N GLY A 96 13.79 -7.39 -11.09
CA GLY A 96 14.79 -7.17 -10.05
C GLY A 96 15.13 -8.45 -9.27
N THR A 97 16.14 -8.36 -8.41
CA THR A 97 16.53 -9.43 -7.47
C THR A 97 16.22 -9.02 -6.02
N PRO A 98 15.36 -9.73 -5.28
CA PRO A 98 15.16 -9.44 -3.87
C PRO A 98 16.41 -9.82 -3.06
N ARG A 99 16.86 -8.90 -2.21
CA ARG A 99 17.89 -9.09 -1.18
C ARG A 99 17.20 -9.03 0.17
N PHE A 100 17.14 -10.16 0.88
CA PHE A 100 16.48 -10.20 2.17
C PHE A 100 17.38 -9.57 3.25
N ALA A 101 16.78 -8.72 4.09
CA ALA A 101 17.37 -8.18 5.30
C ALA A 101 16.48 -8.51 6.49
N ASP A 102 17.09 -8.72 7.65
CA ASP A 102 16.34 -9.04 8.87
C ASP A 102 15.60 -7.81 9.42
N ILE A 103 14.59 -8.07 10.25
CA ILE A 103 13.78 -7.05 10.92
C ILE A 103 14.23 -6.82 12.36
N ASP A 104 13.94 -5.64 12.89
CA ASP A 104 13.95 -5.41 14.33
C ASP A 104 12.68 -6.00 14.95
N VAL A 105 12.85 -6.94 15.88
CA VAL A 105 11.74 -7.63 16.56
C VAL A 105 10.82 -6.67 17.33
N ALA A 106 11.32 -5.50 17.76
CA ALA A 106 10.54 -4.50 18.49
C ALA A 106 9.61 -3.70 17.58
N THR A 107 9.93 -3.59 16.28
CA THR A 107 9.18 -2.76 15.32
C THR A 107 8.62 -3.54 14.14
N LEU A 108 9.00 -4.82 14.00
CA LEU A 108 8.68 -5.70 12.87
C LEU A 108 9.11 -5.14 11.51
N ALA A 109 10.01 -4.16 11.49
CA ALA A 109 10.45 -3.45 10.30
C ALA A 109 11.97 -3.55 10.13
N LEU A 110 12.47 -3.20 8.94
CA LEU A 110 13.90 -3.02 8.73
C LEU A 110 14.46 -1.94 9.66
N SER A 111 15.74 -2.04 9.97
CA SER A 111 16.50 -0.99 10.67
C SER A 111 17.62 -0.47 9.75
N PRO A 112 18.20 0.71 10.03
CA PRO A 112 19.38 1.19 9.30
C PRO A 112 20.51 0.15 9.28
N ALA A 113 20.77 -0.51 10.41
CA ALA A 113 21.80 -1.54 10.52
C ALA A 113 21.53 -2.75 9.61
N THR A 114 20.30 -3.28 9.62
CA THR A 114 19.98 -4.45 8.78
C THR A 114 19.95 -4.09 7.29
N ILE A 115 19.53 -2.87 6.95
CA ILE A 115 19.62 -2.36 5.57
C ILE A 115 21.08 -2.29 5.12
N GLU A 116 21.95 -1.63 5.89
CA GLU A 116 23.37 -1.44 5.54
C GLU A 116 24.06 -2.77 5.24
N THR A 117 23.77 -3.83 6.00
CA THR A 117 24.35 -5.16 5.76
C THR A 117 23.90 -5.83 4.45
N ALA A 118 22.75 -5.43 3.91
CA ALA A 118 22.17 -5.99 2.69
C ALA A 118 22.45 -5.14 1.44
N LEU A 119 22.97 -3.92 1.59
CA LEU A 119 23.28 -3.04 0.47
C LEU A 119 24.45 -3.56 -0.37
N THR A 120 24.32 -3.38 -1.68
CA THR A 120 25.40 -3.55 -2.66
C THR A 120 25.38 -2.42 -3.67
N GLU A 121 26.39 -2.36 -4.54
CA GLU A 121 26.42 -1.41 -5.67
C GLU A 121 25.25 -1.59 -6.65
N ARG A 122 24.59 -2.76 -6.63
CA ARG A 122 23.43 -3.06 -7.49
C ARG A 122 22.10 -2.65 -6.84
N THR A 123 22.09 -2.24 -5.58
CA THR A 123 20.86 -1.89 -4.88
C THR A 123 20.21 -0.65 -5.49
N ARG A 124 18.95 -0.79 -5.92
CA ARG A 124 18.14 0.27 -6.52
C ARG A 124 17.07 0.81 -5.58
N ALA A 125 16.53 -0.06 -4.73
CA ALA A 125 15.51 0.31 -3.78
C ALA A 125 15.59 -0.47 -2.46
N VAL A 126 14.98 0.08 -1.42
CA VAL A 126 14.69 -0.56 -0.14
C VAL A 126 13.19 -0.52 0.09
N VAL A 127 12.60 -1.62 0.54
CA VAL A 127 11.18 -1.69 0.88
C VAL A 127 11.01 -1.62 2.39
N LEU A 128 10.36 -0.57 2.87
CA LEU A 128 9.90 -0.47 4.25
C LEU A 128 8.46 -0.98 4.34
N VAL A 129 8.26 -2.12 4.99
CA VAL A 129 6.93 -2.71 5.18
C VAL A 129 6.40 -2.31 6.54
N HIS A 130 5.21 -1.71 6.59
CA HIS A 130 4.55 -1.28 7.83
C HIS A 130 3.72 -2.42 8.42
N ILE A 131 4.37 -3.50 8.87
CA ILE A 131 3.70 -4.71 9.39
C ILE A 131 2.75 -4.35 10.54
N GLY A 132 1.54 -4.91 10.53
CA GLY A 132 0.52 -4.64 11.54
C GLY A 132 -0.07 -3.21 11.51
N GLY A 133 0.39 -2.36 10.59
CA GLY A 133 0.09 -0.93 10.59
C GLY A 133 1.05 -0.10 11.44
N LEU A 134 2.11 -0.72 11.96
CA LEU A 134 3.14 -0.07 12.76
C LEU A 134 4.13 0.65 11.84
N ILE A 135 4.37 1.94 12.11
CA ILE A 135 5.44 2.70 11.47
C ILE A 135 6.63 2.73 12.43
N THR A 136 7.80 2.28 11.97
CA THR A 136 9.00 2.24 12.82
C THR A 136 9.49 3.65 13.20
N PRO A 137 9.92 3.89 14.46
CA PRO A 137 10.56 5.16 14.84
C PRO A 137 11.82 5.45 14.01
N ALA A 138 12.45 4.42 13.45
CA ALA A 138 13.63 4.55 12.62
C ALA A 138 13.33 5.05 11.20
N VAL A 139 12.07 5.30 10.83
CA VAL A 139 11.67 5.65 9.45
C VAL A 139 12.42 6.87 8.91
N GLY A 140 12.66 7.90 9.73
CA GLY A 140 13.43 9.06 9.35
C GLY A 140 14.92 8.75 9.11
N ALA A 141 15.51 7.85 9.89
CA ALA A 141 16.90 7.41 9.71
C ALA A 141 17.04 6.54 8.45
N ILE A 142 16.07 5.66 8.19
CA ILE A 142 16.02 4.82 6.98
C ILE A 142 15.90 5.69 5.73
N ALA A 143 15.00 6.67 5.73
CA ALA A 143 14.85 7.59 4.61
C ALA A 143 16.13 8.39 4.33
N ARG A 144 16.82 8.87 5.39
CA ARG A 144 18.13 9.55 5.23
C ARG A 144 19.20 8.63 4.66
N LEU A 145 19.34 7.41 5.19
CA LEU A 145 20.29 6.42 4.69
C LEU A 145 20.08 6.13 3.19
N CYS A 146 18.84 5.90 2.77
CA CYS A 146 18.49 5.71 1.37
C CYS A 146 18.84 6.93 0.52
N GLY A 147 18.50 8.14 0.98
CA GLY A 147 18.78 9.39 0.28
C GLY A 147 20.28 9.67 0.08
N GLU A 148 21.09 9.49 1.13
CA GLU A 148 22.56 9.66 1.08
C GLU A 148 23.24 8.69 0.12
N ARG A 149 22.61 7.54 -0.15
CA ARG A 149 23.11 6.49 -1.05
C ARG A 149 22.51 6.58 -2.46
N GLY A 150 21.56 7.49 -2.71
CA GLY A 150 20.84 7.57 -3.98
C GLY A 150 19.93 6.36 -4.25
N ILE A 151 19.49 5.67 -3.20
CA ILE A 151 18.63 4.47 -3.27
C ILE A 151 17.19 4.88 -3.01
N ALA A 152 16.24 4.37 -3.79
CA ALA A 152 14.82 4.68 -3.58
C ALA A 152 14.27 3.97 -2.33
N LEU A 153 13.58 4.70 -1.46
CA LEU A 153 12.76 4.10 -0.42
C LEU A 153 11.34 3.90 -0.95
N VAL A 154 10.82 2.68 -0.87
CA VAL A 154 9.44 2.32 -1.21
C VAL A 154 8.74 1.84 0.05
N GLU A 155 7.52 2.30 0.29
CA GLU A 155 6.73 1.81 1.42
C GLU A 155 5.71 0.77 0.95
N ASP A 156 5.73 -0.41 1.57
CA ASP A 156 4.61 -1.35 1.52
C ASP A 156 3.69 -1.06 2.70
N ALA A 157 2.68 -0.23 2.44
CA ALA A 157 1.70 0.23 3.40
C ALA A 157 0.41 -0.61 3.38
N ALA A 158 0.46 -1.85 2.87
CA ALA A 158 -0.70 -2.73 2.77
C ALA A 158 -1.42 -2.98 4.12
N HIS A 159 -0.76 -2.77 5.26
CA HIS A 159 -1.34 -2.89 6.60
C HIS A 159 -1.59 -1.54 7.30
N ALA A 160 -1.18 -0.42 6.71
CA ALA A 160 -1.01 0.87 7.39
C ALA A 160 -1.98 1.96 6.89
N HIS A 161 -3.20 1.57 6.51
CA HIS A 161 -4.24 2.53 6.11
C HIS A 161 -4.54 3.47 7.26
N GLY A 162 -4.25 4.76 7.08
CA GLY A 162 -4.47 5.78 8.10
C GLY A 162 -3.46 5.77 9.26
N SER A 163 -2.42 4.94 9.22
CA SER A 163 -1.31 5.01 10.19
C SER A 163 -0.49 6.28 9.97
N SER A 164 0.07 6.83 11.06
CA SER A 164 0.96 7.98 11.03
C SER A 164 2.03 7.87 12.12
N PHE A 165 3.17 8.50 11.89
CA PHE A 165 4.23 8.66 12.88
C PHE A 165 4.78 10.08 12.80
N ASP A 166 4.93 10.74 13.95
CA ASP A 166 5.42 12.12 14.05
C ASP A 166 4.68 13.11 13.12
N GLY A 167 3.34 13.01 13.11
CA GLY A 167 2.47 13.85 12.26
C GLY A 167 2.51 13.53 10.76
N ARG A 168 3.36 12.60 10.30
CA ARG A 168 3.46 12.18 8.90
C ARG A 168 2.77 10.86 8.66
N MET A 169 2.05 10.77 7.55
CA MET A 169 1.24 9.60 7.24
C MET A 169 2.04 8.49 6.55
N ALA A 170 1.60 7.24 6.75
CA ALA A 170 2.07 6.13 5.94
C ALA A 170 1.93 6.47 4.45
N GLY A 171 2.98 6.21 3.70
CA GLY A 171 3.07 6.51 2.28
C GLY A 171 3.68 7.86 1.91
N THR A 172 4.17 8.62 2.91
CA THR A 172 4.83 9.92 2.71
C THR A 172 6.31 9.92 3.08
N PHE A 173 6.89 8.78 3.45
CA PHE A 173 8.28 8.65 3.91
C PHE A 173 9.25 8.29 2.78
N GLY A 174 8.77 7.64 1.71
CA GLY A 174 9.57 7.22 0.56
C GLY A 174 9.32 8.00 -0.73
N ARG A 175 9.86 7.49 -1.85
CA ARG A 175 9.59 7.96 -3.22
C ARG A 175 8.17 7.60 -3.66
N ALA A 176 7.67 6.44 -3.23
CA ALA A 176 6.32 5.99 -3.48
C ALA A 176 5.91 4.97 -2.43
N ALA A 177 4.61 4.77 -2.30
CA ALA A 177 4.06 3.79 -1.40
C ALA A 177 2.87 3.07 -2.01
N THR A 178 2.61 1.87 -1.52
CA THR A 178 1.57 1.00 -2.06
C THR A 178 0.65 0.50 -0.98
N PHE A 179 -0.64 0.46 -1.28
CA PHE A 179 -1.69 -0.05 -0.41
C PHE A 179 -2.41 -1.22 -1.09
N SER A 180 -2.98 -2.08 -0.27
CA SER A 180 -3.81 -3.20 -0.70
C SER A 180 -5.20 -3.02 -0.13
N PHE A 181 -6.22 -3.33 -0.92
CA PHE A 181 -7.61 -3.27 -0.49
C PHE A 181 -8.27 -4.65 -0.45
N TYR A 182 -7.45 -5.69 -0.28
CA TYR A 182 -7.89 -7.07 -0.08
C TYR A 182 -8.88 -7.16 1.12
N PRO A 183 -9.81 -8.13 1.18
CA PRO A 183 -10.92 -8.13 2.14
C PRO A 183 -10.52 -8.03 3.62
N THR A 184 -9.33 -8.50 3.99
CA THR A 184 -8.87 -8.50 5.40
C THR A 184 -8.10 -7.24 5.81
N LYS A 185 -7.91 -6.27 4.91
CA LYS A 185 -7.23 -5.01 5.23
C LYS A 185 -8.17 -4.08 6.02
N VAL A 186 -7.61 -3.05 6.66
CA VAL A 186 -8.37 -2.08 7.48
C VAL A 186 -9.46 -1.41 6.64
N LEU A 187 -9.12 -1.08 5.40
CA LEU A 187 -10.01 -0.58 4.35
C LEU A 187 -10.00 -1.62 3.22
N THR A 188 -11.18 -2.01 2.72
CA THR A 188 -11.28 -2.93 1.59
C THR A 188 -12.17 -2.37 0.48
N SER A 189 -11.88 -2.79 -0.75
CA SER A 189 -12.71 -2.61 -1.94
C SER A 189 -13.16 -3.94 -2.53
N GLY A 190 -13.07 -5.04 -1.76
CA GLY A 190 -13.11 -6.41 -2.30
C GLY A 190 -11.74 -6.81 -2.82
N GLU A 191 -11.34 -6.28 -3.97
CA GLU A 191 -9.98 -6.37 -4.51
C GLU A 191 -9.49 -4.97 -4.92
N GLY A 192 -8.18 -4.77 -4.93
CA GLY A 192 -7.60 -3.49 -5.33
C GLY A 192 -6.28 -3.16 -4.68
N GLY A 193 -5.64 -2.12 -5.21
CA GLY A 193 -4.51 -1.45 -4.58
C GLY A 193 -4.47 0.03 -4.96
N MET A 194 -3.59 0.76 -4.31
CA MET A 194 -3.32 2.17 -4.60
C MET A 194 -1.82 2.39 -4.57
N ILE A 195 -1.31 3.14 -5.53
CA ILE A 195 0.01 3.75 -5.43
C ILE A 195 -0.18 5.19 -5.00
N VAL A 196 0.61 5.66 -4.04
CA VAL A 196 0.70 7.08 -3.72
C VAL A 196 2.13 7.57 -3.87
N THR A 197 2.28 8.81 -4.28
CA THR A 197 3.58 9.45 -4.50
C THR A 197 3.43 10.96 -4.62
N ALA A 198 4.50 11.70 -4.34
CA ALA A 198 4.65 13.11 -4.71
C ALA A 198 5.41 13.30 -6.04
N ASP A 199 5.87 12.20 -6.66
CA ASP A 199 6.62 12.22 -7.91
C ASP A 199 5.66 12.11 -9.11
N PRO A 200 5.48 13.18 -9.91
CA PRO A 200 4.55 13.17 -11.03
C PRO A 200 4.97 12.17 -12.12
N GLU A 201 6.26 11.87 -12.25
CA GLU A 201 6.76 10.90 -13.23
C GLU A 201 6.32 9.47 -12.85
N ILE A 202 6.46 9.10 -11.57
CA ILE A 202 5.96 7.81 -11.07
C ILE A 202 4.45 7.74 -11.24
N ALA A 203 3.72 8.81 -10.92
CA ALA A 203 2.27 8.84 -11.07
C ALA A 203 1.85 8.62 -12.54
N GLU A 204 2.47 9.33 -13.48
CA GLU A 204 2.19 9.21 -14.92
C GLU A 204 2.52 7.82 -15.46
N ARG A 205 3.74 7.33 -15.22
CA ARG A 205 4.16 5.97 -15.64
C ARG A 205 3.28 4.90 -15.02
N ALA A 206 2.85 5.07 -13.77
CA ALA A 206 1.91 4.14 -13.13
C ALA A 206 0.55 4.08 -13.85
N ARG A 207 0.03 5.21 -14.36
CA ARG A 207 -1.22 5.22 -15.15
C ARG A 207 -1.05 4.44 -16.46
N VAL A 208 0.12 4.57 -17.09
CA VAL A 208 0.51 3.85 -18.32
C VAL A 208 0.61 2.35 -18.06
N PHE A 209 1.42 1.91 -17.09
CA PHE A 209 1.59 0.48 -16.76
C PHE A 209 0.28 -0.21 -16.40
N ARG A 210 -0.58 0.47 -15.65
CA ARG A 210 -1.91 0.00 -15.25
C ARG A 210 -2.82 -0.30 -16.44
N ASP A 211 -2.67 0.46 -17.53
CA ASP A 211 -3.56 0.39 -18.69
C ASP A 211 -2.85 -0.19 -19.92
N GLN A 212 -2.31 -1.40 -19.78
CA GLN A 212 -1.61 -2.14 -20.85
C GLN A 212 -0.38 -1.42 -21.41
N GLY A 213 0.16 -0.41 -20.73
CA GLY A 213 1.29 0.36 -21.25
C GLY A 213 0.92 1.41 -22.30
N LYS A 214 -0.36 1.79 -22.39
CA LYS A 214 -0.84 2.76 -23.37
C LYS A 214 -0.40 4.18 -23.04
N ALA A 215 0.04 4.92 -24.06
CA ALA A 215 0.36 6.36 -23.94
C ALA A 215 -0.88 7.24 -23.72
N GLY A 216 -2.08 6.70 -23.95
CA GLY A 216 -3.34 7.40 -23.72
C GLY A 216 -4.55 6.51 -24.02
N PHE A 217 -5.71 6.92 -23.52
CA PHE A 217 -6.92 6.10 -23.56
C PHE A 217 -7.44 5.80 -24.99
N VAL A 218 -7.38 6.80 -25.88
CA VAL A 218 -7.93 6.74 -27.25
C VAL A 218 -6.86 6.29 -28.27
N GLY A 219 -5.59 6.34 -27.91
CA GLY A 219 -4.47 5.97 -28.78
C GLY A 219 -4.17 4.48 -28.79
N GLY A 220 -3.63 3.98 -29.90
CA GLY A 220 -3.16 2.60 -30.03
C GLY A 220 -1.67 2.38 -29.67
N ALA A 221 -0.96 3.44 -29.27
CA ALA A 221 0.46 3.35 -28.96
C ALA A 221 0.68 2.77 -27.55
N HIS A 222 1.42 1.67 -27.49
CA HIS A 222 1.92 1.09 -26.25
C HIS A 222 3.39 1.45 -26.11
N ILE A 223 3.73 2.22 -25.07
CA ILE A 223 5.07 2.78 -24.83
C ILE A 223 5.83 2.05 -23.72
N GLU A 224 5.14 1.21 -22.96
CA GLU A 224 5.67 0.39 -21.89
C GLU A 224 5.07 -1.02 -21.97
N LEU A 225 5.76 -2.02 -21.41
CA LEU A 225 5.21 -3.38 -21.27
C LEU A 225 4.31 -3.46 -20.04
N GLY A 226 3.12 -2.86 -20.14
CA GLY A 226 2.11 -2.87 -19.07
C GLY A 226 1.17 -4.08 -19.11
N TYR A 227 0.22 -4.10 -18.18
CA TYR A 227 -0.82 -5.13 -18.07
C TYR A 227 -2.20 -4.51 -17.84
N ALA A 228 -3.24 -5.33 -17.84
CA ALA A 228 -4.59 -4.94 -17.41
C ALA A 228 -4.70 -4.87 -15.88
N TRP A 229 -4.05 -3.90 -15.25
CA TRP A 229 -4.09 -3.70 -13.79
C TRP A 229 -5.01 -2.56 -13.36
N ARG A 230 -6.03 -2.25 -14.16
CA ARG A 230 -7.02 -1.22 -13.82
C ARG A 230 -7.91 -1.69 -12.67
N MET A 231 -8.19 -0.81 -11.72
CA MET A 231 -9.29 -0.99 -10.77
C MET A 231 -10.63 -0.76 -11.48
N SER A 232 -11.62 -1.59 -11.17
CA SER A 232 -12.99 -1.40 -11.67
C SER A 232 -13.71 -0.29 -10.89
N GLU A 233 -14.70 0.34 -11.53
CA GLU A 233 -15.55 1.35 -10.89
C GLU A 233 -16.34 0.78 -9.71
N LEU A 234 -16.63 -0.52 -9.75
CA LEU A 234 -17.35 -1.24 -8.69
C LEU A 234 -16.47 -1.36 -7.43
N HIS A 235 -15.22 -1.79 -7.58
CA HIS A 235 -14.28 -1.81 -6.46
C HIS A 235 -14.00 -0.40 -5.94
N ALA A 236 -13.83 0.59 -6.83
CA ALA A 236 -13.67 1.98 -6.42
C ALA A 236 -14.87 2.51 -5.60
N ALA A 237 -16.10 2.16 -5.97
CA ALA A 237 -17.30 2.52 -5.22
C ALA A 237 -17.29 1.92 -3.80
N VAL A 238 -16.92 0.65 -3.65
CA VAL A 238 -16.76 0.01 -2.33
C VAL A 238 -15.66 0.69 -1.51
N GLY A 239 -14.50 0.92 -2.13
CA GLY A 239 -13.35 1.56 -1.50
C GLY A 239 -13.65 2.97 -1.01
N LEU A 240 -14.41 3.76 -1.76
CA LEU A 240 -14.86 5.10 -1.37
C LEU A 240 -15.67 5.11 -0.07
N ILE A 241 -16.63 4.18 0.05
CA ILE A 241 -17.47 4.09 1.24
C ILE A 241 -16.67 3.58 2.44
N HIS A 242 -15.80 2.59 2.24
CA HIS A 242 -14.91 2.14 3.31
C HIS A 242 -13.89 3.21 3.73
N LEU A 243 -13.39 4.03 2.82
CA LEU A 243 -12.48 5.14 3.12
C LEU A 243 -13.12 6.16 4.08
N ARG A 244 -14.41 6.47 3.88
CA ARG A 244 -15.16 7.38 4.77
C ARG A 244 -15.32 6.84 6.19
N ARG A 245 -15.23 5.52 6.36
CA ARG A 245 -15.33 4.84 7.66
C ARG A 245 -13.97 4.47 8.25
N LEU A 246 -12.87 4.86 7.60
CA LEU A 246 -11.53 4.44 8.00
C LEU A 246 -11.23 4.78 9.47
N ASP A 247 -11.59 5.98 9.93
CA ASP A 247 -11.32 6.41 11.30
C ASP A 247 -12.13 5.59 12.33
N GLU A 248 -13.37 5.22 11.99
CA GLU A 248 -14.19 4.32 12.80
C GLU A 248 -13.54 2.92 12.91
N PHE A 249 -13.05 2.39 11.78
CA PHE A 249 -12.39 1.09 11.74
C PHE A 249 -11.08 1.08 12.52
N ILE A 250 -10.28 2.14 12.41
CA ILE A 250 -9.05 2.29 13.19
C ILE A 250 -9.38 2.37 14.68
N ALA A 251 -10.30 3.25 15.08
CA ALA A 251 -10.68 3.43 16.48
C ALA A 251 -11.14 2.11 17.12
N ARG A 252 -11.98 1.34 16.42
CA ARG A 252 -12.44 0.04 16.93
C ARG A 252 -11.33 -0.99 17.02
N ARG A 253 -10.38 -1.01 16.08
CA ARG A 253 -9.22 -1.92 16.14
C ARG A 253 -8.27 -1.55 17.28
N THR A 254 -8.03 -0.25 17.50
CA THR A 254 -7.24 0.26 18.62
C THR A 254 -7.86 -0.10 19.97
N GLU A 255 -9.17 0.08 20.12
CA GLU A 255 -9.88 -0.34 21.34
C GLU A 255 -9.68 -1.84 21.64
N ILE A 256 -9.83 -2.69 20.62
CA ILE A 256 -9.64 -4.14 20.78
C ILE A 256 -8.17 -4.49 21.09
N ALA A 257 -7.20 -3.80 20.48
CA ALA A 257 -5.79 -4.00 20.76
C ALA A 257 -5.47 -3.69 22.23
N HIS A 258 -5.94 -2.56 22.76
CA HIS A 258 -5.75 -2.21 24.18
C HIS A 258 -6.36 -3.24 25.12
N LEU A 259 -7.54 -3.80 24.80
CA LEU A 259 -8.12 -4.88 25.60
C LEU A 259 -7.21 -6.12 25.66
N TYR A 260 -6.51 -6.44 24.57
CA TYR A 260 -5.55 -7.54 24.56
C TYR A 260 -4.27 -7.20 25.31
N ASP A 261 -3.75 -5.98 25.16
CA ASP A 261 -2.58 -5.52 25.91
C ASP A 261 -2.85 -5.58 27.42
N ASP A 262 -4.00 -5.06 27.87
CA ASP A 262 -4.43 -5.11 29.26
C ASP A 262 -4.62 -6.56 29.76
N ALA A 263 -5.17 -7.45 28.93
CA ALA A 263 -5.39 -8.84 29.32
C ALA A 263 -4.10 -9.68 29.40
N PHE A 264 -3.08 -9.33 28.60
CA PHE A 264 -1.88 -10.15 28.44
C PHE A 264 -0.58 -9.53 28.98
N HIS A 265 -0.60 -8.30 29.51
CA HIS A 265 0.63 -7.63 29.98
C HIS A 265 1.42 -8.39 31.07
N ASN A 266 0.77 -9.28 31.84
CA ASN A 266 1.41 -10.08 32.89
C ASN A 266 1.50 -11.58 32.57
N VAL A 267 1.38 -11.95 31.29
CA VAL A 267 1.49 -13.37 30.88
C VAL A 267 2.93 -13.67 30.47
N ASP A 268 3.57 -14.58 31.19
CA ASP A 268 4.93 -15.02 30.89
C ASP A 268 5.07 -15.50 29.44
N GLY A 269 6.08 -14.97 28.74
CA GLY A 269 6.36 -15.29 27.34
C GLY A 269 5.55 -14.51 26.31
N ILE A 270 4.70 -13.57 26.73
CA ILE A 270 3.98 -12.64 25.85
C ILE A 270 4.46 -11.22 26.14
N ALA A 271 4.83 -10.48 25.09
CA ALA A 271 5.18 -9.08 25.18
C ALA A 271 4.37 -8.29 24.15
N PRO A 272 3.55 -7.31 24.56
CA PRO A 272 2.91 -6.38 23.64
C PRO A 272 3.95 -5.59 22.84
N LEU A 273 3.64 -5.34 21.57
CA LEU A 273 4.44 -4.42 20.76
C LEU A 273 4.16 -2.99 21.22
N THR A 274 5.21 -2.22 21.46
CA THR A 274 5.05 -0.80 21.79
C THR A 274 4.69 -0.04 20.51
N ILE A 275 3.57 0.68 20.53
CA ILE A 275 3.16 1.58 19.44
C ILE A 275 3.89 2.92 19.63
N PRO A 276 4.74 3.35 18.68
CA PRO A 276 5.48 4.62 18.74
C PRO A 276 4.63 5.89 18.68
#